data_AF-A0A8J6XPE6-F1
#
_entry.id   AF-A0A8J6XPE6-F1
#
_cell.length_a   1.000
_cell.length_b   1.000
_cell.length_c   1.000
_cell.angle_alpha   90.00
_cell.angle_beta   90.00
_cell.angle_gamma   90.00
#
_symmetry.space_group_name_H-M   'P 1'
#
loop_
_entity.id
_entity.type
_entity.pdbx_description
1 polymer ?
#
loop_
_entity_poly.entity_id
_entity_poly.type
_entity_poly.pdbx_seq_one_letter_code
_entity_poly.pdbx_strand_id
1 'polypeptide(L)'
;MTFFRRERSLRLTGQMNYQELQQLLDEKLPSKNLPYAIRLQGTFPSLKVRSVPKQTPPYSPLNEVLSQQQVVFELREVRGTLVGFRLPQYLKGVNQAGYHFHLITSDNKAGGHLMDGVFLNPVVDVKTLRDWQITLPNNTAFEQASLE
;
A
#
# COMPACT_ATOMS: atom_id res chain seq x y z
N MET A 1 0.05 -11.67 -1.39
CA MET A 1 0.38 -12.06 0.01
C MET A 1 1.81 -12.57 0.06
N THR A 2 2.48 -12.50 1.21
CA THR A 2 3.81 -13.10 1.39
C THR A 2 4.03 -13.48 2.85
N PHE A 3 4.82 -14.52 3.12
CA PHE A 3 5.34 -14.76 4.47
C PHE A 3 6.42 -13.73 4.77
N PHE A 4 6.07 -12.71 5.54
CA PHE A 4 6.99 -11.63 5.85
C PHE A 4 8.05 -12.07 6.87
N ARG A 5 9.31 -11.98 6.48
CA ARG A 5 10.47 -12.08 7.37
C ARG A 5 11.35 -10.87 7.10
N ARG A 6 11.66 -10.11 8.13
CA ARG A 6 12.47 -8.90 8.02
C ARG A 6 13.89 -9.26 7.57
N GLU A 7 14.31 -8.75 6.42
CA GLU A 7 15.67 -8.87 5.91
C GLU A 7 16.48 -7.59 6.14
N ARG A 8 15.80 -6.44 6.07
CA ARG A 8 16.39 -5.11 6.28
C ARG A 8 15.49 -4.30 7.21
N SER A 9 16.09 -3.40 7.99
CA SER A 9 15.38 -2.43 8.81
C SER A 9 16.02 -1.07 8.62
N LEU A 10 15.24 -0.08 8.21
CA LEU A 10 15.67 1.29 7.99
C LEU A 10 15.02 2.16 9.07
N ARG A 11 15.84 2.90 9.81
CA ARG A 11 15.36 3.90 10.76
C ARG A 11 15.46 5.25 10.06
N LEU A 12 14.33 5.80 9.65
CA LEU A 12 14.29 7.13 9.06
C LEU A 12 14.19 8.15 10.18
N THR A 13 14.83 9.30 10.01
CA THR A 13 14.87 10.38 11.02
C THR A 13 14.30 11.67 10.44
N GLY A 14 13.64 12.44 11.29
CA GLY A 14 12.96 13.66 10.90
C GLY A 14 11.52 13.44 10.46
N GLN A 15 10.92 14.52 10.00
CA GLN A 15 9.60 14.55 9.40
C GLN A 15 9.73 14.50 7.89
N MET A 16 8.85 13.74 7.23
CA MET A 16 8.79 13.64 5.77
C MET A 16 7.35 13.51 5.29
N ASN A 17 7.07 14.02 4.09
CA ASN A 17 5.82 13.75 3.37
C ASN A 17 5.90 12.41 2.63
N TYR A 18 4.81 12.00 1.98
CA TYR A 18 4.75 10.70 1.32
C TYR A 18 5.70 10.58 0.12
N GLN A 19 5.87 11.65 -0.66
CA GLN A 19 6.80 11.66 -1.80
C GLN A 19 8.26 11.50 -1.32
N GLU A 20 8.64 12.25 -0.29
CA GLU A 20 9.97 12.17 0.34
C GLU A 20 10.23 10.77 0.91
N LEU A 21 9.24 10.16 1.57
CA LEU A 21 9.33 8.78 2.03
C LEU A 21 9.61 7.83 0.86
N GLN A 22 8.86 7.95 -0.24
CA GLN A 22 9.04 7.09 -1.42
C GLN A 22 10.43 7.26 -2.05
N GLN A 23 10.90 8.50 -2.17
CA GLN A 23 12.24 8.81 -2.70
C GLN A 23 13.34 8.21 -1.82
N LEU A 24 13.26 8.42 -0.50
CA LEU A 24 14.21 7.84 0.45
C LEU A 24 14.23 6.31 0.39
N LEU A 25 13.06 5.68 0.30
CA LEU A 25 13.00 4.23 0.15
C LEU A 25 13.60 3.77 -1.18
N ASP A 26 13.32 4.46 -2.29
CA ASP A 26 13.91 4.15 -3.59
C ASP A 26 15.45 4.27 -3.61
N GLU A 27 16.02 5.20 -2.83
CA GLU A 27 17.47 5.34 -2.66
C GLU A 27 18.10 4.26 -1.78
N LYS A 28 17.38 3.79 -0.74
CA LYS A 28 17.89 2.79 0.21
C LYS A 28 17.66 1.35 -0.27
N LEU A 29 16.74 1.13 -1.21
CA LEU A 29 16.43 -0.20 -1.73
C LEU A 29 17.40 -0.59 -2.87
N PRO A 30 17.86 -1.86 -2.94
CA PRO A 30 18.92 -2.26 -3.87
C PRO A 30 18.59 -2.12 -5.36
N SER A 31 17.32 -2.18 -5.73
CA SER A 31 16.90 -2.22 -7.13
C SER A 31 15.45 -1.78 -7.33
N LYS A 32 15.19 -0.97 -8.36
CA LYS A 32 13.84 -0.65 -8.81
C LYS A 32 13.18 -1.78 -9.62
N ASN A 33 13.90 -2.85 -9.92
CA ASN A 33 13.41 -4.00 -10.70
C ASN A 33 12.95 -5.17 -9.82
N LEU A 34 13.13 -5.09 -8.50
CA LEU A 34 12.63 -6.10 -7.57
C LEU A 34 11.35 -5.64 -6.88
N PRO A 35 10.42 -6.55 -6.59
CA PRO A 35 9.32 -6.30 -5.66
C PRO A 35 9.79 -6.36 -4.21
N TYR A 36 9.15 -5.55 -3.36
CA TYR A 36 9.42 -5.53 -1.91
C TYR A 36 8.12 -5.61 -1.13
N ALA A 37 8.12 -6.38 -0.04
CA ALA A 37 7.12 -6.24 1.01
C ALA A 37 7.69 -5.32 2.10
N ILE A 38 6.87 -4.39 2.56
CA ILE A 38 7.30 -3.32 3.45
C ILE A 38 6.31 -3.22 4.62
N ARG A 39 6.86 -3.17 5.83
CA ARG A 39 6.13 -2.86 7.06
C ARG A 39 6.75 -1.62 7.69
N LEU A 40 5.99 -0.55 7.78
CA LEU A 40 6.41 0.72 8.37
C LEU A 40 5.63 0.96 9.66
N GLN A 41 6.36 1.17 10.76
CA GLN A 41 5.78 1.51 12.07
C GLN A 41 6.23 2.90 12.48
N GLY A 42 5.33 3.71 13.02
CA GLY A 42 5.70 5.05 13.46
C GLY A 42 4.54 5.87 14.01
N THR A 43 4.86 7.14 14.23
CA THR A 43 3.89 8.20 14.51
C THR A 43 3.66 8.98 13.22
N PHE A 44 2.41 9.31 12.96
CA PHE A 44 1.98 10.01 11.77
C PHE A 44 1.22 11.27 12.18
N PRO A 45 1.83 12.46 12.05
CA PRO A 45 1.15 13.73 12.33
C PRO A 45 -0.13 13.90 11.52
N SER A 46 -0.13 13.43 10.27
CA SER A 46 -1.31 13.42 9.40
C SER A 46 -1.26 12.22 8.47
N LEU A 47 -2.35 11.47 8.34
CA LEU A 47 -2.53 10.48 7.27
C LEU A 47 -3.87 10.71 6.57
N LYS A 48 -3.83 10.65 5.25
CA LYS A 48 -5.02 10.57 4.42
C LYS A 48 -5.20 9.13 3.95
N VAL A 49 -6.28 8.49 4.38
CA VAL A 49 -6.60 7.12 4.00
C VAL A 49 -7.99 7.07 3.37
N ARG A 50 -8.25 6.07 2.53
CA ARG A 50 -9.59 5.78 2.02
C ARG A 50 -10.07 4.38 2.35
N SER A 51 -11.38 4.23 2.39
CA SER A 51 -12.07 2.94 2.33
C SER A 51 -13.09 2.94 1.20
N VAL A 52 -13.36 1.77 0.64
CA VAL A 52 -14.37 1.57 -0.41
C VAL A 52 -15.56 0.85 0.24
N PRO A 53 -16.79 1.39 0.13
CA PRO A 53 -17.96 0.75 0.70
C PRO A 53 -18.28 -0.56 -0.01
N LYS A 54 -19.01 -1.45 0.67
CA LYS A 54 -19.52 -2.69 0.08
C LYS A 54 -20.34 -2.38 -1.18
N GLN A 55 -20.04 -3.09 -2.26
CA GLN A 55 -20.76 -2.99 -3.52
C GLN A 55 -21.82 -4.09 -3.64
N THR A 56 -22.86 -3.83 -4.43
CA THR A 56 -23.90 -4.80 -4.79
C THR A 56 -23.98 -4.94 -6.30
N PRO A 57 -24.26 -6.15 -6.84
CA PRO A 57 -24.49 -6.31 -8.27
C PRO A 57 -25.62 -5.41 -8.80
N PRO A 58 -25.54 -4.94 -10.06
CA PRO A 58 -24.39 -5.09 -10.97
C PRO A 58 -23.20 -4.24 -10.51
N TYR A 59 -21.99 -4.80 -10.58
CA TYR A 59 -20.79 -4.12 -10.09
C TYR A 59 -20.30 -3.06 -11.08
N SER A 60 -20.09 -1.84 -10.59
CA SER A 60 -19.48 -0.75 -11.36
C SER A 60 -17.95 -0.91 -11.48
N PRO A 61 -17.34 -0.37 -12.54
CA PRO A 61 -15.89 -0.20 -12.65
C PRO A 61 -15.26 0.51 -11.43
N LEU A 62 -14.06 0.09 -11.02
CA LEU A 62 -13.43 0.61 -9.80
C LEU A 62 -13.18 2.13 -9.84
N ASN A 63 -12.85 2.70 -11.00
CA ASN A 63 -12.67 4.14 -11.16
C ASN A 63 -13.96 4.93 -10.87
N GLU A 64 -15.13 4.40 -11.22
CA GLU A 64 -16.43 4.99 -10.90
C GLU A 64 -16.73 4.89 -9.41
N VAL A 65 -16.50 3.70 -8.82
CA VAL A 65 -16.68 3.50 -7.38
C VAL A 65 -15.78 4.45 -6.58
N LEU A 66 -14.52 4.61 -7.01
CA LEU A 66 -13.60 5.52 -6.35
C LEU A 66 -14.03 6.98 -6.51
N SER A 67 -14.52 7.41 -7.67
CA SER A 67 -14.90 8.82 -7.86
C SER A 67 -16.19 9.20 -7.12
N GLN A 68 -17.11 8.25 -6.92
CA GLN A 68 -18.45 8.54 -6.40
C GLN A 68 -18.69 8.09 -4.96
N GLN A 69 -18.01 7.02 -4.52
CA GLN A 69 -18.42 6.30 -3.30
C GLN A 69 -17.29 6.11 -2.29
N GLN A 70 -16.03 6.44 -2.62
CA GLN A 70 -14.94 6.29 -1.64
C GLN A 70 -15.16 7.18 -0.42
N VAL A 71 -14.84 6.66 0.76
CA VAL A 71 -14.83 7.46 1.99
C VAL A 71 -13.39 7.78 2.33
N VAL A 72 -13.07 9.07 2.44
CA VAL A 72 -11.74 9.57 2.79
C VAL A 72 -11.73 9.98 4.24
N PHE A 73 -10.69 9.56 4.96
CA PHE A 73 -10.46 9.89 6.36
C PHE A 73 -9.13 10.62 6.49
N GLU A 74 -9.16 11.73 7.22
CA GLU A 74 -7.97 12.47 7.64
C GLU A 74 -7.71 12.13 9.11
N LEU A 75 -6.66 11.34 9.36
CA LEU A 75 -6.24 10.92 10.69
C LEU A 75 -5.11 11.84 11.16
N ARG A 76 -5.17 12.32 12.40
CA ARG A 76 -4.16 13.24 12.96
C ARG A 76 -3.51 12.63 14.20
N GLU A 77 -2.21 12.85 14.34
CA GLU A 77 -1.42 12.44 15.51
C GLU A 77 -1.60 10.96 15.88
N VAL A 78 -1.68 10.08 14.88
CA VAL A 78 -1.92 8.64 15.09
C VAL A 78 -0.61 7.86 15.14
N ARG A 79 -0.56 6.82 15.98
CA ARG A 79 0.46 5.77 15.88
C ARG A 79 -0.14 4.56 15.20
N GLY A 80 0.63 3.87 14.36
CA GLY A 80 0.12 2.68 13.70
C GLY A 80 1.15 1.96 12.87
N THR A 81 0.66 0.99 12.11
CA THR A 81 1.46 0.21 11.18
C THR A 81 0.89 0.37 9.77
N LEU A 82 1.75 0.76 8.84
CA LEU A 82 1.52 0.65 7.42
C LEU A 82 2.12 -0.67 6.92
N VAL A 83 1.35 -1.43 6.17
CA VAL A 83 1.80 -2.64 5.49
C VAL A 83 1.53 -2.50 3.99
N GLY A 84 2.46 -2.96 3.17
CA GLY A 84 2.32 -2.76 1.75
C GLY A 84 3.40 -3.40 0.92
N PHE A 85 3.35 -3.08 -0.37
CA PHE A 85 4.32 -3.53 -1.34
C PHE A 85 4.84 -2.35 -2.15
N ARG A 86 6.09 -2.47 -2.60
CA ARG A 86 6.63 -1.67 -3.70
C ARG A 86 6.86 -2.58 -4.89
N LEU A 87 6.14 -2.37 -5.98
CA LEU A 87 6.22 -3.19 -7.19
C LEU A 87 6.87 -2.43 -8.35
N PRO A 88 7.73 -3.07 -9.17
CA PRO A 88 8.26 -2.48 -10.38
C PRO A 88 7.19 -2.08 -11.41
N GLN A 89 7.51 -1.12 -12.28
CA GLN A 89 6.57 -0.61 -13.29
C GLN A 89 6.15 -1.67 -14.32
N TYR A 90 7.01 -2.64 -14.61
CA TYR A 90 6.68 -3.73 -15.55
C TYR A 90 5.58 -4.68 -15.03
N LEU A 91 5.19 -4.58 -13.74
CA LEU A 91 4.06 -5.33 -13.17
C LEU A 91 2.74 -4.56 -13.20
N LYS A 92 2.72 -3.35 -13.81
CA LYS A 92 1.49 -2.59 -14.01
C LYS A 92 0.51 -3.42 -14.85
N GLY A 93 -0.74 -3.52 -14.42
CA GLY A 93 -1.80 -4.31 -15.05
C GLY A 93 -2.04 -5.65 -14.36
N VAL A 94 -0.99 -6.33 -13.91
CA VAL A 94 -1.12 -7.52 -13.05
C VAL A 94 -1.33 -7.12 -11.59
N ASN A 95 -0.72 -6.01 -11.17
CA ASN A 95 -0.88 -5.46 -9.82
C ASN A 95 -0.66 -3.92 -9.83
N GLN A 96 -0.76 -3.29 -8.66
CA GLN A 96 -0.48 -1.87 -8.48
C GLN A 96 1.04 -1.63 -8.47
N ALA A 97 1.56 -1.08 -9.57
CA ALA A 97 2.94 -0.61 -9.65
C ALA A 97 3.19 0.57 -8.70
N GLY A 98 4.44 0.71 -8.24
CA GLY A 98 4.83 1.72 -7.26
C GLY A 98 4.55 1.26 -5.82
N TYR A 99 4.42 2.23 -4.92
CA TYR A 99 4.14 1.99 -3.50
C TYR A 99 2.63 1.89 -3.25
N HIS A 100 2.22 0.82 -2.58
CA HIS A 100 0.83 0.58 -2.19
C HIS A 100 0.78 0.14 -0.74
N PHE A 101 0.28 1.01 0.14
CA PHE A 101 0.21 0.78 1.58
C PHE A 101 -1.21 0.83 2.11
N HIS A 102 -1.47 0.03 3.15
CA HIS A 102 -2.67 0.08 3.97
C HIS A 102 -2.26 0.33 5.42
N LEU A 103 -3.07 1.09 6.15
CA LEU A 103 -2.87 1.46 7.56
C LEU A 103 -3.77 0.63 8.47
N ILE A 104 -3.24 0.28 9.65
CA ILE A 104 -4.01 0.01 10.86
C ILE A 104 -3.44 0.85 12.02
N THR A 105 -4.30 1.57 12.75
CA THR A 105 -3.90 2.32 13.95
C THR A 105 -3.57 1.38 15.11
N SER A 106 -2.75 1.83 16.06
CA SER A 106 -2.28 0.99 17.18
C SER A 106 -3.40 0.55 18.12
N ASP A 107 -4.50 1.30 18.17
CA ASP A 107 -5.70 0.95 18.92
C ASP A 107 -6.68 0.06 18.12
N ASN A 108 -6.33 -0.26 16.86
CA ASN A 108 -7.12 -1.02 15.90
C ASN A 108 -8.50 -0.44 15.57
N LYS A 109 -8.73 0.86 15.82
CA LYS A 109 -10.03 1.50 15.59
C LYS A 109 -10.17 2.15 14.21
N ALA A 110 -9.06 2.47 13.56
CA ALA A 110 -9.07 3.11 12.25
C ALA A 110 -7.99 2.54 11.32
N GLY A 111 -8.19 2.70 10.03
CA GLY A 111 -7.31 2.19 9.00
C GLY A 111 -7.81 2.52 7.61
N GLY A 112 -7.14 1.98 6.60
CA GLY A 112 -7.55 2.15 5.21
C GLY A 112 -6.39 2.14 4.23
N HIS A 113 -6.70 2.31 2.96
CA HIS A 113 -5.71 2.46 1.89
C HIS A 113 -5.05 3.84 1.99
N LEU A 114 -3.74 3.88 2.15
CA LEU A 114 -2.97 5.12 2.26
C LEU A 114 -3.01 5.89 0.93
N MET A 115 -3.39 7.16 1.00
CA MET A 115 -3.35 8.09 -0.13
C MET A 115 -2.18 9.05 -0.01
N ASP A 116 -1.99 9.62 1.19
CA ASP A 116 -0.93 10.59 1.48
C ASP A 116 -0.68 10.68 2.99
N GLY A 117 0.38 11.37 3.42
CA GLY A 117 0.62 11.61 4.82
C GLY A 117 1.96 12.25 5.16
N VAL A 118 2.12 12.48 6.45
CA VAL A 118 3.32 12.96 7.11
C VAL A 118 3.79 11.88 8.08
N PHE A 119 5.09 11.61 8.05
CA PHE A 119 5.72 10.51 8.76
C PHE A 119 6.80 11.08 9.68
N LEU A 120 6.79 10.66 10.95
CA LEU A 120 7.77 11.12 11.93
C LEU A 120 8.60 9.94 12.44
N ASN A 121 9.91 9.98 12.16
CA ASN A 121 10.89 9.00 12.58
C ASN A 121 10.47 7.52 12.39
N PRO A 122 9.93 7.10 11.23
CA PRO A 122 9.40 5.77 11.08
C PRO A 122 10.51 4.68 11.03
N VAL A 123 10.16 3.49 11.49
CA VAL A 123 10.96 2.27 11.32
C VAL A 123 10.36 1.45 10.18
N VAL A 124 11.16 1.19 9.15
CA VAL A 124 10.75 0.49 7.94
C VAL A 124 11.45 -0.86 7.85
N ASP A 125 10.69 -1.93 8.07
CA ASP A 125 11.14 -3.29 7.83
C ASP A 125 10.83 -3.72 6.39
N VAL A 126 11.79 -4.34 5.73
CA VAL A 126 11.70 -4.74 4.32
C VAL A 126 12.04 -6.21 4.14
N LYS A 127 11.30 -6.86 3.25
CA LYS A 127 11.61 -8.16 2.63
C LYS A 127 11.71 -7.99 1.12
N THR A 128 12.80 -8.46 0.52
CA THR A 128 12.94 -8.54 -0.93
C THR A 128 12.18 -9.76 -1.45
N LEU A 129 11.40 -9.60 -2.51
CA LEU A 129 10.68 -10.71 -3.12
C LEU A 129 11.41 -11.12 -4.40
N ARG A 130 11.68 -12.42 -4.54
CA ARG A 130 12.32 -13.00 -5.73
C ARG A 130 11.42 -13.98 -6.48
N ASP A 131 10.31 -14.35 -5.87
CA ASP A 131 9.32 -15.25 -6.45
C ASP A 131 7.99 -14.51 -6.56
N TRP A 132 7.25 -14.84 -7.61
CA TRP A 132 5.93 -14.29 -7.90
C TRP A 132 4.99 -15.42 -8.30
N GLN A 133 3.84 -15.49 -7.65
CA GLN A 133 2.80 -16.47 -7.93
C GLN A 133 1.50 -15.74 -8.20
N ILE A 134 0.81 -16.13 -9.27
CA ILE A 134 -0.52 -15.64 -9.62
C ILE A 134 -1.46 -16.83 -9.56
N THR A 135 -2.53 -16.67 -8.79
CA THR A 135 -3.65 -17.61 -8.79
C THR A 135 -4.79 -16.95 -9.55
N LEU A 136 -5.20 -17.55 -10.67
CA LEU A 136 -6.31 -17.04 -11.45
C LEU A 136 -7.64 -17.46 -10.80
N PRO A 137 -8.62 -16.54 -10.68
CA PRO A 137 -9.97 -16.92 -10.26
C PRO A 137 -10.57 -17.92 -11.25
N ASN A 138 -11.16 -18.99 -10.74
CA ASN A 138 -11.88 -19.99 -11.54
C ASN A 138 -13.39 -19.69 -11.48
N ASN A 139 -13.83 -18.67 -12.22
CA ASN A 139 -15.24 -18.30 -12.34
C ASN A 139 -15.53 -17.52 -13.63
N THR A 140 -16.79 -17.56 -14.07
CA THR A 140 -17.26 -16.93 -15.31
C THR A 140 -17.05 -15.42 -15.33
N ALA A 141 -17.17 -14.73 -14.19
CA ALA A 141 -16.99 -13.29 -14.13
C ALA A 141 -15.54 -12.87 -14.49
N PHE A 142 -14.54 -13.69 -14.12
CA PHE A 142 -13.16 -13.48 -14.53
C PHE A 142 -12.91 -13.92 -15.97
N GLU A 143 -13.45 -15.06 -16.40
CA GLU A 143 -13.29 -15.59 -17.76
C GLU A 143 -13.85 -14.66 -18.86
N GLN A 144 -14.86 -13.85 -18.52
CA GLN A 144 -15.50 -12.91 -19.42
C GLN A 144 -15.07 -11.45 -19.21
N ALA A 145 -14.10 -11.19 -18.32
CA ALA A 145 -13.64 -9.83 -18.03
C ALA A 145 -12.82 -9.25 -19.20
N SER A 146 -13.07 -7.98 -19.54
CA SER A 146 -12.22 -7.21 -20.45
C SER A 146 -11.00 -6.69 -19.69
N LEU A 147 -9.82 -7.25 -19.95
CA LEU A 147 -8.57 -6.94 -19.24
C LEU A 147 -7.51 -6.25 -20.12
N GLU A 148 -7.88 -5.87 -21.35
CA GLU A 148 -7.07 -5.11 -22.31
C GLU A 148 -7.50 -3.63 -22.37
#